data_AF-A0A1Z5JQH5-F1
#
_entry.id   AF-A0A1Z5JQH5-F1
#
_cell.length_a   1.000
_cell.length_b   1.000
_cell.length_c   1.000
_cell.angle_alpha   90.00
_cell.angle_beta   90.00
_cell.angle_gamma   90.00
#
_symmetry.space_group_name_H-M   'P 1'
#
loop_
_entity.id
_entity.type
_entity.pdbx_description
1 polymer ?
#
loop_
_entity_poly.entity_id
_entity_poly.type
_entity_poly.pdbx_seq_one_letter_code
_entity_poly.pdbx_strand_id
1 'polypeptide(L)'
;MIEEDKKSSVSVEESILLERMALYPGLYKSVDELKDDLVANGVEYVKRDTPIQYNIDSTEVTEPTTESDGIMTRQQTQVDIWGRLPNKEPETMIDCPLCKRLVNTLRFAPHLDKCMGIGTMSRASAPSR
;
A
#
# COMPACT_ATOMS: atom_id res chain seq x y z
N MET A 1 18.88 52.64 1.04
CA MET A 1 17.70 51.85 0.65
C MET A 1 18.17 50.42 0.55
N ILE A 2 18.00 49.64 1.62
CA ILE A 2 18.36 48.22 1.66
C ILE A 2 17.02 47.50 1.52
N GLU A 3 16.85 46.80 0.41
CA GLU A 3 15.64 46.02 0.11
C GLU A 3 15.59 44.84 1.07
N GLU A 4 14.49 44.72 1.81
CA GLU A 4 14.25 43.62 2.73
C GLU A 4 13.94 42.36 1.93
N ASP A 5 14.87 41.40 1.95
CA ASP A 5 14.65 40.03 1.52
C ASP A 5 13.53 39.38 2.35
N LYS A 6 12.29 39.52 1.90
CA LYS A 6 11.16 38.72 2.38
C LYS A 6 11.31 37.30 1.85
N LYS A 7 12.17 36.51 2.51
CA LYS A 7 12.22 35.06 2.35
C LYS A 7 10.89 34.49 2.84
N SER A 8 9.93 34.35 1.92
CA SER A 8 8.61 33.78 2.21
C SER A 8 8.81 32.35 2.72
N SER A 9 8.50 32.11 3.98
CA SER A 9 8.42 30.78 4.56
C SER A 9 7.26 30.05 3.87
N VAL A 10 7.55 29.30 2.82
CA VAL A 10 6.57 28.43 2.14
C VAL A 10 6.09 27.42 3.16
N SER A 11 4.77 27.37 3.39
CA SER A 11 4.17 26.39 4.31
C SER A 11 4.50 24.98 3.82
N VAL A 12 4.69 24.02 4.74
CA VAL A 12 4.95 22.61 4.41
C VAL A 12 3.88 22.07 3.44
N GLU A 13 2.64 22.53 3.60
CA GLU A 13 1.50 22.19 2.74
C GLU A 13 1.69 22.69 1.30
N GLU A 14 2.21 23.90 1.10
CA GLU A 14 2.46 24.45 -0.23
C GLU A 14 3.61 23.73 -0.95
N SER A 15 4.61 23.27 -0.19
CA SER A 15 5.72 22.49 -0.76
C SER A 15 5.24 21.16 -1.33
N ILE A 16 4.32 20.49 -0.61
CA ILE A 16 3.74 19.21 -1.02
C ILE A 16 2.80 19.37 -2.21
N LEU A 17 2.02 20.45 -2.24
CA LEU A 17 1.14 20.74 -3.37
C LEU A 17 1.94 21.08 -4.63
N LEU A 18 3.06 21.81 -4.50
CA LEU A 18 3.98 22.06 -5.60
C LEU A 18 4.62 20.77 -6.14
N GLU A 19 5.05 19.86 -5.26
CA GLU A 19 5.56 18.54 -5.65
C GLU A 19 4.49 17.74 -6.41
N ARG A 20 3.24 17.76 -5.92
CA ARG A 20 2.12 17.08 -6.58
C ARG A 20 1.76 17.70 -7.94
N MET A 21 1.83 19.02 -8.08
CA MET A 21 1.65 19.70 -9.37
C MET A 21 2.75 19.32 -10.37
N ALA A 22 4.00 19.17 -9.91
CA ALA A 22 5.11 18.79 -10.77
C ALA A 22 4.96 17.40 -11.41
N LEU A 23 4.22 16.50 -10.78
CA LEU A 23 3.91 15.17 -11.33
C LEU A 23 2.97 15.22 -12.54
N TYR A 24 2.16 16.29 -12.68
CA TYR A 24 1.13 16.42 -13.72
C TYR A 24 1.22 17.79 -14.41
N PRO A 25 2.26 18.03 -15.23
CA PRO A 25 2.47 19.32 -15.86
C PRO A 25 1.32 19.68 -16.80
N GLY A 26 0.78 20.90 -16.64
CA GLY A 26 -0.31 21.43 -17.47
C GLY A 26 -1.72 21.07 -17.00
N LEU A 27 -1.88 20.23 -15.98
CA LEU A 27 -3.19 19.91 -15.40
C LEU A 27 -3.72 21.04 -14.51
N TYR A 28 -2.85 21.66 -13.72
CA TYR A 28 -3.16 22.79 -12.85
C TYR A 28 -2.25 23.97 -13.20
N LYS A 29 -2.81 25.18 -13.27
CA LYS A 29 -2.09 26.42 -13.60
C LYS A 29 -1.53 27.10 -12.36
N SER A 30 -2.16 26.89 -11.20
CA SER A 30 -1.70 27.42 -9.91
C SER A 30 -1.97 26.42 -8.78
N VAL A 31 -1.28 26.63 -7.66
CA VAL A 31 -1.51 25.86 -6.42
C VAL A 31 -2.92 26.08 -5.89
N ASP A 32 -3.49 27.26 -6.11
CA ASP A 32 -4.84 27.60 -5.66
C ASP A 32 -5.91 26.83 -6.43
N GLU A 33 -5.76 26.64 -7.75
CA GLU A 33 -6.65 25.81 -8.55
C GLU A 33 -6.61 24.34 -8.07
N LEU A 34 -5.43 23.83 -7.73
CA LEU A 34 -5.29 22.50 -7.13
C LEU A 34 -5.95 22.41 -5.75
N LYS A 35 -5.82 23.46 -4.90
CA LYS A 35 -6.46 23.49 -3.59
C LYS A 35 -7.99 23.49 -3.71
N ASP A 36 -8.54 24.31 -4.60
CA ASP A 36 -9.97 24.40 -4.84
C ASP A 36 -10.55 23.06 -5.32
N ASP A 37 -9.85 22.39 -6.24
CA ASP A 37 -10.26 21.07 -6.74
C ASP A 37 -10.17 19.97 -5.66
N LEU A 38 -9.16 20.02 -4.79
CA LEU A 38 -9.07 19.09 -3.65
C LEU A 38 -10.24 19.27 -2.68
N VAL A 39 -10.61 20.51 -2.39
CA VAL A 39 -11.77 20.85 -1.55
C VAL A 39 -13.08 20.40 -2.21
N ALA A 40 -13.24 20.65 -3.51
CA ALA A 40 -14.44 20.27 -4.26
C ALA A 40 -14.66 18.74 -4.30
N ASN A 41 -13.56 17.96 -4.33
CA ASN A 41 -13.61 16.50 -4.32
C ASN A 41 -13.60 15.90 -2.91
N GLY A 42 -13.67 16.72 -1.85
CA GLY A 42 -13.68 16.24 -0.47
C GLY A 42 -12.38 15.54 -0.05
N VAL A 43 -11.26 15.83 -0.72
CA VAL A 43 -9.95 15.30 -0.37
C VAL A 43 -9.31 16.26 0.64
N GLU A 44 -9.67 16.11 1.91
CA GLU A 44 -8.91 16.76 2.97
C GLU A 44 -7.50 16.16 3.04
N TYR A 45 -6.49 17.02 3.05
CA TYR A 45 -5.11 16.59 3.26
C TYR A 45 -4.95 16.13 4.71
N VAL A 46 -5.15 14.83 4.94
CA VAL A 46 -4.84 14.22 6.23
C VAL A 46 -3.31 14.16 6.35
N LYS A 47 -2.74 15.03 7.19
CA LYS A 47 -1.36 14.87 7.66
C LYS A 47 -1.28 13.48 8.29
N ARG A 48 -0.57 12.55 7.64
CA ARG A 48 -0.27 11.25 8.23
C ARG A 48 0.77 11.48 9.30
N ASP A 49 0.32 11.78 10.51
CA ASP A 49 1.20 11.92 11.67
C ASP A 49 1.77 10.57 12.14
N THR A 50 1.38 9.46 11.51
CA THR A 50 1.86 8.13 11.85
C THR A 50 2.53 7.42 10.67
N PRO A 51 3.77 6.92 10.85
CA PRO A 51 4.39 6.03 9.88
C PRO A 51 3.55 4.75 9.75
N ILE A 52 3.47 4.22 8.53
CA ILE A 52 2.91 2.89 8.28
C ILE A 52 3.80 1.90 9.03
N GLN A 53 3.33 1.43 10.19
CA GLN A 53 3.98 0.32 10.87
C GLN A 53 3.66 -0.94 10.09
N TYR A 54 4.64 -1.45 9.35
CA TYR A 54 4.66 -2.83 8.94
C TYR A 54 4.80 -3.64 10.24
N ASN A 55 3.69 -4.16 10.76
CA ASN A 55 3.73 -5.02 11.92
C ASN A 55 4.20 -6.40 11.44
N ILE A 56 5.52 -6.58 11.39
CA ILE A 56 6.13 -7.90 11.30
C ILE A 56 6.14 -8.43 12.73
N ASP A 57 5.18 -9.32 12.96
CA ASP A 57 4.94 -10.21 14.08
C ASP A 57 5.98 -10.24 15.22
N SER A 58 5.48 -10.06 16.45
CA SER A 58 6.08 -10.65 17.65
C SER A 58 4.95 -10.95 18.63
N THR A 59 4.71 -12.24 18.76
CA THR A 59 3.77 -12.91 19.65
C THR A 59 3.99 -12.54 21.12
N GLU A 60 2.93 -12.16 21.83
CA GLU A 60 2.74 -12.45 23.25
C GLU A 60 1.24 -12.50 23.57
N VAL A 61 0.79 -13.65 24.08
CA VAL A 61 -0.61 -13.97 24.36
C VAL A 61 -0.95 -13.55 25.77
N THR A 62 -1.94 -12.68 25.94
CA THR A 62 -2.62 -12.48 27.23
C THR A 62 -4.13 -12.46 27.02
N GLU A 63 -4.85 -13.24 27.83
CA GLU A 63 -6.30 -13.44 27.76
C GLU A 63 -7.07 -12.21 28.28
N PRO A 64 -8.16 -11.75 27.64
CA PRO A 64 -8.92 -10.61 28.14
C PRO A 64 -10.05 -11.04 29.08
N THR A 65 -9.97 -10.57 30.33
CA THR A 65 -11.10 -10.43 31.26
C THR A 65 -12.05 -9.31 30.80
N THR A 66 -13.30 -9.47 31.21
CA THR A 66 -14.53 -8.86 30.72
C THR A 66 -14.64 -7.34 30.85
N GLU A 67 -15.57 -6.81 30.04
CA GLU A 67 -16.46 -5.65 30.20
C GLU A 67 -15.91 -4.20 30.13
N SER A 68 -16.13 -3.54 28.97
CA SER A 68 -16.59 -2.13 28.87
C SER A 68 -16.96 -1.73 27.43
N ASP A 69 -18.15 -1.13 27.27
CA ASP A 69 -18.67 -0.54 26.02
C ASP A 69 -17.95 0.77 25.67
N GLY A 70 -16.72 0.66 25.17
CA GLY A 70 -16.00 1.74 24.48
C GLY A 70 -15.79 1.38 23.01
N ILE A 71 -15.69 2.38 22.12
CA ILE A 71 -15.20 2.16 20.76
C ILE A 71 -13.81 1.52 20.90
N MET A 72 -13.74 0.22 20.60
CA MET A 72 -12.54 -0.58 20.74
C MET A 72 -11.49 -0.07 19.75
N THR A 73 -10.56 0.75 20.23
CA THR A 73 -9.27 0.96 19.56
C THR A 73 -8.64 -0.41 19.42
N ARG A 74 -8.72 -0.97 18.21
CA ARG A 74 -8.25 -2.28 17.73
C ARG A 74 -7.10 -2.82 18.59
N GLN A 75 -7.44 -3.45 19.71
CA GLN A 75 -6.60 -4.45 20.32
C GLN A 75 -6.37 -5.47 19.20
N GLN A 76 -5.13 -5.91 19.01
CA GLN A 76 -4.71 -6.82 17.95
C GLN A 76 -5.43 -8.17 18.08
N THR A 77 -6.72 -8.19 17.75
CA THR A 77 -7.46 -9.42 17.61
C THR A 77 -6.87 -10.03 16.36
N GLN A 78 -6.18 -11.17 16.51
CA GLN A 78 -5.63 -12.00 15.42
C GLN A 78 -6.75 -12.60 14.54
N VAL A 79 -7.89 -11.91 14.44
CA VAL A 79 -9.06 -12.26 13.66
C VAL A 79 -9.22 -11.23 12.55
N ASP A 80 -9.61 -11.73 11.38
CA ASP A 80 -10.02 -10.92 10.25
C ASP A 80 -11.30 -10.11 10.58
N ILE A 81 -11.74 -9.22 9.67
CA ILE A 81 -12.97 -8.41 9.77
C ILE A 81 -14.24 -9.27 9.98
N TRP A 82 -14.18 -10.56 9.66
CA TRP A 82 -15.25 -11.53 9.90
C TRP A 82 -15.09 -12.32 11.21
N GLY A 83 -14.16 -11.95 12.09
CA GLY A 83 -13.90 -12.65 13.34
C GLY A 83 -13.21 -14.02 13.18
N ARG A 84 -12.63 -14.32 12.01
CA ARG A 84 -11.95 -15.60 11.74
C ARG A 84 -10.45 -15.49 12.00
N LEU A 85 -9.88 -16.42 12.75
CA LEU A 85 -8.42 -16.58 12.80
C LEU A 85 -7.92 -17.03 11.42
N PRO A 86 -6.91 -16.36 10.83
CA PRO A 86 -6.28 -16.85 9.61
C PRO A 86 -5.59 -18.19 9.91
N ASN A 87 -5.76 -19.16 9.01
CA ASN A 87 -5.08 -20.44 9.11
C ASN A 87 -3.55 -20.23 9.05
N LYS A 88 -2.79 -21.08 9.77
CA LYS A 88 -1.34 -20.93 9.97
C LYS A 88 -0.49 -20.90 8.71
N GLU A 89 -1.02 -21.29 7.55
CA GLU A 89 -0.51 -20.96 6.23
C GLU A 89 -1.55 -21.46 5.21
N PRO A 90 -1.87 -20.71 4.14
CA PRO A 90 -2.78 -21.20 3.13
C PRO A 90 -2.06 -22.26 2.26
N GLU A 91 -2.26 -23.54 2.55
CA GLU A 91 -1.82 -24.65 1.68
C GLU A 91 -2.74 -24.84 0.46
N THR A 92 -3.31 -23.75 -0.07
CA THR A 92 -4.23 -23.82 -1.20
C THR A 92 -3.43 -23.99 -2.49
N MET A 93 -3.86 -24.92 -3.34
CA MET A 93 -3.34 -25.07 -4.71
C MET A 93 -4.26 -24.35 -5.68
N ILE A 94 -3.66 -23.58 -6.59
CA ILE A 94 -4.36 -22.87 -7.67
C ILE A 94 -3.74 -23.24 -9.01
N ASP A 95 -4.54 -23.18 -10.07
CA ASP A 95 -4.07 -23.39 -11.44
C ASP A 95 -3.45 -22.11 -12.00
N CYS A 96 -2.22 -22.22 -12.53
CA CYS A 96 -1.61 -21.09 -13.20
C CYS A 96 -2.34 -20.80 -14.53
N PRO A 97 -2.84 -19.58 -14.78
CA PRO A 97 -3.54 -19.26 -16.02
C PRO A 97 -2.65 -19.33 -17.27
N LEU A 98 -1.32 -19.27 -17.11
CA LEU A 98 -0.37 -19.26 -18.22
C LEU A 98 0.09 -20.66 -18.63
N CYS A 99 0.41 -21.53 -17.68
CA CYS A 99 0.93 -22.88 -17.95
C CYS A 99 0.00 -24.02 -17.51
N LYS A 100 -1.16 -23.70 -16.93
CA LYS A 100 -2.17 -24.65 -16.40
C LYS A 100 -1.63 -25.66 -15.39
N ARG A 101 -0.44 -25.42 -14.84
CA ARG A 101 0.15 -26.24 -13.78
C ARG A 101 -0.48 -25.85 -12.44
N LEU A 102 -0.73 -26.84 -11.59
CA LEU A 102 -1.12 -26.64 -10.20
C LEU A 102 0.07 -26.10 -9.39
N VAL A 103 -0.14 -25.00 -8.69
CA VAL A 103 0.89 -24.29 -7.91
C VAL A 103 0.33 -23.94 -6.54
N ASN A 104 1.11 -24.18 -5.49
CA ASN A 104 0.78 -23.74 -4.14
C ASN A 104 0.79 -22.19 -4.08
N THR A 105 -0.20 -21.58 -3.45
CA THR A 105 -0.33 -20.12 -3.33
C THR A 105 0.92 -19.46 -2.72
N LEU A 106 1.58 -20.08 -1.74
CA LEU A 106 2.84 -19.61 -1.16
C LEU A 106 4.00 -19.58 -2.18
N ARG A 107 3.92 -20.40 -3.24
CA ARG A 107 4.93 -20.55 -4.28
C ARG A 107 4.52 -19.88 -5.59
N PHE A 108 3.43 -19.12 -5.60
CA PHE A 108 2.91 -18.52 -6.83
C PHE A 108 3.83 -17.42 -7.38
N ALA A 109 4.36 -16.55 -6.52
CA ALA A 109 5.34 -15.52 -6.93
C ALA A 109 6.60 -16.10 -7.61
N PRO A 110 7.36 -17.02 -6.99
CA PRO A 110 8.53 -17.62 -7.64
C PRO A 110 8.17 -18.49 -8.85
N HIS A 111 6.91 -18.94 -8.95
CA HIS A 111 6.40 -19.57 -10.16
C HIS A 111 6.21 -18.56 -11.29
N LEU A 112 5.59 -17.40 -11.03
CA LEU A 112 5.36 -16.37 -12.04
C LEU A 112 6.68 -15.85 -12.64
N ASP A 113 7.72 -15.67 -11.83
CA ASP A 113 9.05 -15.27 -12.32
C ASP A 113 9.57 -16.21 -13.42
N LYS A 114 9.38 -17.52 -13.24
CA LYS A 114 9.78 -18.55 -14.21
C LYS A 114 8.76 -18.73 -15.33
N CYS A 115 7.48 -18.63 -15.02
CA CYS A 115 6.38 -18.92 -15.94
C CYS A 115 6.13 -17.79 -16.93
N MET A 116 6.30 -16.53 -16.49
CA MET A 116 6.23 -15.35 -17.35
C MET A 116 7.56 -15.10 -18.09
N GLY A 117 8.65 -15.73 -17.66
CA GLY A 117 9.93 -15.64 -18.35
C GLY A 117 10.55 -14.25 -18.36
N ILE A 118 10.19 -13.38 -17.41
CA ILE A 118 10.78 -12.04 -17.25
C ILE A 118 12.27 -12.24 -16.92
N GLY A 119 13.13 -12.18 -17.95
CA GLY A 119 14.59 -12.30 -17.85
C GLY A 119 15.22 -13.65 -18.23
N THR A 120 14.46 -14.65 -18.69
CA THR A 120 15.03 -15.97 -19.08
C THR A 120 14.48 -16.51 -20.40
N MET A 121 14.62 -15.72 -21.47
CA MET A 121 14.48 -16.24 -22.83
C MET A 121 15.69 -17.12 -23.19
N SER A 122 15.70 -18.40 -22.79
CA SER A 122 16.66 -19.38 -23.36
C SER A 122 16.42 -20.83 -22.92
N ARG A 123 15.19 -21.36 -22.96
CA ARG A 123 15.01 -22.81 -23.19
C ARG A 123 13.87 -23.06 -24.15
N ALA A 124 14.20 -23.02 -25.44
CA ALA A 124 13.55 -23.90 -26.40
C ALA A 124 13.78 -25.34 -25.94
N SER A 125 12.84 -25.90 -25.19
CA SER A 125 12.74 -27.35 -25.05
C SER A 125 11.62 -27.79 -25.98
N ALA A 126 12.02 -28.30 -27.13
CA ALA A 126 11.15 -29.02 -28.05
C ALA A 126 10.36 -30.10 -27.30
N PRO A 127 9.12 -30.42 -27.73
CA PRO A 127 8.41 -31.57 -27.18
C PRO A 127 9.17 -32.85 -27.52
N SER A 128 9.65 -33.55 -26.50
CA SER A 128 10.07 -34.95 -26.63
C SER A 128 8.82 -35.78 -26.97
N ARG A 129 8.84 -36.43 -28.13
CA ARG A 129 7.94 -37.50 -28.52
C ARG A 129 8.73 -38.80 -28.60
#